data_AF-A0A9W3CW07-F1
#
_entry.id   AF-A0A9W3CW07-F1
#
_cell.length_a   1.000
_cell.length_b   1.000
_cell.length_c   1.000
_cell.angle_alpha   90.00
_cell.angle_beta   90.00
_cell.angle_gamma   90.00
#
_symmetry.space_group_name_H-M   'P 1'
#
loop_
_entity.id
_entity.type
_entity.pdbx_description
1 polymer ?
#
loop_
_entity_poly.entity_id
_entity_poly.type
_entity_poly.pdbx_seq_one_letter_code
_entity_poly.pdbx_strand_id
1 'polypeptide(L)'
;MGSLSTILRHPDEIYPLLKLKLAIMRAQNQIPLDDPHLALCYSLLQNVSKSFSLVIQQLRTELRDAVCVFYLILRALDTVEDDTSIPMEIKVPILLAFHRHIYDRDWHFTCGTKEYKVLMDQFSPCFCSFSGT
;
A
#
# COMPACT_ATOMS: atom_id res chain seq x y z
N MET A 1 10.00 24.16 -12.33
CA MET A 1 10.27 24.21 -13.79
C MET A 1 11.70 23.73 -14.05
N GLY A 2 11.96 22.41 -14.01
CA GLY A 2 13.34 21.88 -14.07
C GLY A 2 13.47 20.44 -14.62
N SER A 3 12.50 19.98 -15.41
CA SER A 3 12.51 18.60 -15.93
C SER A 3 13.22 18.50 -17.29
N LEU A 4 12.95 19.43 -18.21
CA LEU A 4 13.48 19.37 -19.59
C LEU A 4 14.97 19.70 -19.71
N SER A 5 15.47 20.68 -18.94
CA SER A 5 16.89 21.06 -18.97
C SER A 5 17.82 19.97 -18.40
N THR A 6 17.31 19.17 -17.47
CA THR A 6 18.05 18.06 -16.84
C THR A 6 18.13 16.86 -17.78
N ILE A 7 17.04 16.54 -18.48
CA ILE A 7 17.01 15.49 -19.52
C ILE A 7 17.97 15.79 -20.68
N LEU A 8 18.12 17.07 -21.05
CA LEU A 8 19.08 17.51 -22.08
C LEU A 8 20.55 17.39 -21.65
N ARG A 9 20.84 17.35 -20.34
CA ARG A 9 22.21 17.22 -19.81
C ARG A 9 22.66 15.77 -19.64
N HIS A 10 21.72 14.83 -19.58
CA HIS A 10 21.98 13.40 -19.39
C HIS A 10 21.19 12.56 -20.42
N PRO A 11 21.54 12.66 -21.73
CA PRO A 11 20.84 11.92 -22.79
C PRO A 11 20.97 10.39 -22.64
N ASP A 12 22.00 9.92 -21.93
CA ASP A 12 22.22 8.53 -21.55
C ASP A 12 21.16 7.98 -20.57
N GLU A 13 20.50 8.85 -19.78
CA GLU A 13 19.43 8.45 -18.85
C GLU A 13 18.09 8.22 -19.54
N ILE A 14 17.90 8.70 -20.77
CA ILE A 14 16.62 8.60 -21.50
C ILE A 14 16.23 7.13 -21.74
N TYR A 15 17.18 6.29 -22.14
CA TYR A 15 16.93 4.87 -22.41
C TYR A 15 16.55 4.09 -21.13
N PRO A 16 17.30 4.20 -20.02
CA PRO A 16 16.89 3.64 -18.73
C PRO A 16 15.51 4.11 -18.26
N LEU A 17 15.19 5.41 -18.40
CA LEU A 17 13.89 5.96 -18.04
C LEU A 17 12.76 5.38 -18.88
N LEU A 18 12.97 5.23 -20.19
CA LEU A 18 11.99 4.61 -21.08
C LEU A 18 11.78 3.13 -20.74
N LYS A 19 12.88 2.40 -20.49
CA LYS A 19 12.83 0.99 -20.09
C LYS A 19 12.09 0.81 -18.76
N LEU A 20 12.34 1.68 -17.78
CA LEU A 20 11.63 1.70 -16.51
C LEU A 20 10.14 1.97 -16.71
N LYS A 21 9.78 2.98 -17.51
CA LYS A 21 8.38 3.30 -17.81
C LYS A 21 7.65 2.13 -18.45
N LEU A 22 8.27 1.44 -19.41
CA LEU A 22 7.69 0.24 -20.04
C LEU A 22 7.53 -0.92 -19.05
N ALA A 23 8.50 -1.12 -18.16
CA ALA A 23 8.39 -2.14 -17.10
C ALA A 23 7.24 -1.86 -16.14
N ILE A 24 7.08 -0.60 -15.72
CA ILE A 24 5.97 -0.15 -14.86
C ILE A 24 4.62 -0.39 -15.56
N MET A 25 4.48 0.02 -16.82
CA MET A 25 3.23 -0.17 -17.57
C MET A 25 2.86 -1.65 -17.73
N ARG A 26 3.85 -2.52 -17.98
CA ARG A 26 3.63 -3.98 -18.04
C ARG A 26 3.19 -4.55 -16.71
N ALA A 27 3.80 -4.09 -15.62
CA ALA A 27 3.49 -4.57 -14.28
C ALA A 27 2.09 -4.11 -13.81
N GLN A 28 1.68 -2.89 -14.16
CA GLN A 28 0.32 -2.40 -13.95
C GLN A 28 -0.73 -3.23 -14.70
N ASN A 29 -0.43 -3.66 -15.93
CA ASN A 29 -1.32 -4.53 -16.70
C ASN A 29 -1.42 -5.97 -16.16
N GLN A 30 -0.57 -6.37 -15.22
CA GLN A 30 -0.60 -7.68 -14.57
C GLN A 30 -1.37 -7.68 -13.25
N ILE A 31 -1.96 -6.55 -12.85
CA ILE A 31 -2.79 -6.47 -11.64
C ILE A 31 -4.07 -7.27 -11.90
N PRO A 32 -4.40 -8.30 -11.08
CA PRO A 32 -5.61 -9.08 -11.25
C PRO A 32 -6.80 -8.16 -10.97
N LEU A 33 -7.61 -7.89 -11.99
CA LEU A 33 -8.85 -7.13 -11.87
C LEU A 33 -10.03 -8.01 -11.43
N ASP A 34 -9.80 -9.32 -11.32
CA ASP A 34 -10.84 -10.33 -11.09
C ASP A 34 -11.30 -10.37 -9.63
N ASP A 35 -10.45 -9.98 -8.67
CA ASP A 35 -10.80 -9.85 -7.25
C ASP A 35 -10.93 -8.35 -6.87
N PRO A 36 -12.16 -7.85 -6.61
CA PRO A 36 -12.40 -6.47 -6.20
C PRO A 36 -11.63 -6.05 -4.92
N HIS A 37 -11.41 -6.98 -3.99
CA HIS A 37 -10.71 -6.70 -2.73
C HIS A 37 -9.21 -6.56 -2.95
N LEU A 38 -8.64 -7.40 -3.82
CA LEU A 38 -7.23 -7.30 -4.19
C LEU A 38 -6.97 -6.03 -5.01
N ALA A 39 -7.86 -5.68 -5.94
CA ALA A 39 -7.81 -4.43 -6.67
C ALA A 39 -7.86 -3.20 -5.72
N LEU A 40 -8.69 -3.26 -4.68
CA LEU A 40 -8.72 -2.25 -3.62
C LEU A 40 -7.38 -2.14 -2.90
N CYS A 41 -6.77 -3.28 -2.51
CA CYS A 41 -5.45 -3.31 -1.88
C CYS A 41 -4.39 -2.62 -2.75
N TYR A 42 -4.33 -2.93 -4.05
CA TYR A 42 -3.38 -2.29 -4.97
C TYR A 42 -3.63 -0.78 -5.12
N SER A 43 -4.89 -0.34 -5.12
CA SER A 43 -5.25 1.07 -5.15
C SER A 43 -4.79 1.79 -3.88
N LEU A 44 -5.06 1.22 -2.71
CA LEU A 44 -4.60 1.74 -1.42
C LEU A 44 -3.07 1.80 -1.37
N LEU A 45 -2.37 0.74 -1.80
CA LEU A 45 -0.92 0.68 -1.86
C LEU A 45 -0.34 1.81 -2.73
N GLN A 46 -0.92 2.06 -3.90
CA GLN A 46 -0.49 3.13 -4.80
C GLN A 46 -0.68 4.52 -4.16
N ASN A 47 -1.72 4.70 -3.33
CA ASN A 47 -2.00 5.95 -2.64
C ASN A 47 -1.05 6.20 -1.46
N VAL A 48 -0.82 5.18 -0.62
CA VAL A 48 0.02 5.32 0.59
C VAL A 48 1.51 5.21 0.29
N SER A 49 1.92 4.57 -0.82
CA SER A 49 3.33 4.37 -1.14
C SER A 49 3.60 4.20 -2.64
N LYS A 50 3.63 5.32 -3.38
CA LYS A 50 3.85 5.35 -4.84
C LYS A 50 5.15 4.71 -5.31
N SER A 51 6.23 4.83 -4.54
CA SER A 51 7.53 4.26 -4.93
C SER A 51 7.59 2.77 -4.63
N PHE A 52 7.06 2.35 -3.48
CA PHE A 52 7.09 0.95 -3.08
C PHE A 52 6.11 0.10 -3.88
N SER A 53 4.97 0.66 -4.28
CA SER A 53 4.01 -0.02 -5.15
C SER A 53 4.64 -0.49 -6.47
N LEU A 54 5.55 0.30 -7.03
CA LEU A 54 6.28 -0.06 -8.25
C LEU A 54 7.25 -1.22 -8.02
N VAL A 55 7.88 -1.28 -6.85
CA VAL A 55 8.79 -2.39 -6.47
C VAL A 55 8.00 -3.66 -6.26
N ILE A 56 6.86 -3.58 -5.56
CA ILE A 56 5.98 -4.73 -5.35
C ILE A 56 5.50 -5.28 -6.69
N GLN A 57 5.06 -4.42 -7.62
CA GLN A 57 4.57 -4.85 -8.94
C GLN A 57 5.62 -5.58 -9.79
N GLN A 58 6.92 -5.46 -9.49
CA GLN A 58 7.99 -6.22 -10.17
C GLN A 58 8.17 -7.64 -9.64
N LEU A 59 7.55 -7.99 -8.51
CA LEU A 59 7.60 -9.34 -7.93
C LEU A 59 6.75 -10.32 -8.74
N ARG A 60 7.06 -11.62 -8.61
CA ARG A 60 6.21 -12.69 -9.17
C ARG A 60 4.84 -12.67 -8.50
N THR A 61 3.80 -13.04 -9.26
CA THR A 61 2.38 -12.95 -8.87
C THR A 61 2.09 -13.46 -7.47
N GLU A 62 2.57 -14.66 -7.11
CA GLU A 62 2.33 -15.29 -5.80
C GLU A 62 2.89 -14.46 -4.62
N LEU A 63 4.09 -13.91 -4.77
CA LEU A 63 4.73 -13.09 -3.73
C LEU A 63 4.18 -11.67 -3.70
N ARG A 64 3.81 -11.14 -4.86
CA ARG A 64 3.34 -9.76 -5.02
C ARG A 64 2.10 -9.50 -4.18
N ASP A 65 1.11 -10.39 -4.25
CA ASP A 65 -0.17 -10.21 -3.57
C ASP A 65 0.01 -10.31 -2.04
N ALA A 66 0.79 -11.30 -1.57
CA ALA A 66 1.12 -11.46 -0.15
C ALA A 66 1.90 -10.26 0.41
N VAL A 67 2.89 -9.74 -0.33
CA VAL A 67 3.68 -8.56 0.09
C VAL A 67 2.83 -7.29 0.07
N CYS A 68 1.92 -7.13 -0.89
CA CYS A 68 0.97 -6.02 -0.95
C CYS A 68 0.12 -5.95 0.34
N VAL A 69 -0.53 -7.05 0.69
CA VAL A 69 -1.38 -7.15 1.87
C VAL A 69 -0.55 -6.94 3.14
N PHE A 70 0.59 -7.63 3.27
CA PHE A 70 1.46 -7.50 4.43
C PHE A 70 1.95 -6.07 4.65
N TYR A 71 2.30 -5.35 3.59
CA TYR A 71 2.71 -3.95 3.68
C TYR A 71 1.57 -3.05 4.17
N LEU A 72 0.34 -3.26 3.71
CA LEU A 72 -0.83 -2.48 4.15
C LEU A 72 -1.15 -2.71 5.63
N ILE A 73 -1.00 -3.94 6.14
CA ILE A 73 -1.14 -4.25 7.57
C ILE A 73 -0.16 -3.44 8.40
N LEU A 74 1.13 -3.50 8.03
CA LEU A 74 2.17 -2.76 8.75
C LEU A 74 1.97 -1.25 8.62
N ARG A 75 1.53 -0.77 7.45
CA ARG A 75 1.26 0.67 7.27
C ARG A 75 0.10 1.16 8.13
N ALA A 76 -0.93 0.34 8.34
CA ALA A 76 -2.02 0.66 9.25
C ALA A 76 -1.56 0.64 10.71
N LEU A 77 -0.73 -0.32 11.10
CA LEU A 77 -0.09 -0.36 12.42
C LEU A 77 0.73 0.91 12.68
N ASP A 78 1.62 1.28 11.74
CA ASP A 78 2.40 2.52 11.79
C ASP A 78 1.49 3.75 11.94
N THR A 79 0.33 3.76 11.26
CA THR A 79 -0.64 4.87 11.35
C THR A 79 -1.23 5.02 12.75
N VAL A 80 -1.47 3.91 13.47
CA VAL A 80 -1.91 3.96 14.87
C VAL A 80 -0.78 4.41 15.80
N GLU A 81 0.44 3.92 15.54
CA GLU A 81 1.63 4.28 16.33
C GLU A 81 1.97 5.77 16.20
N ASP A 82 2.03 6.28 14.96
CA ASP A 82 2.46 7.64 14.61
C ASP A 82 1.41 8.72 14.96
N ASP A 83 0.14 8.36 15.11
CA ASP A 83 -0.91 9.34 15.40
C ASP A 83 -0.80 9.86 16.85
N THR A 84 -0.24 11.05 17.00
CA THR A 84 -0.03 11.71 18.30
C THR A 84 -1.32 12.21 18.94
N SER A 85 -2.47 12.18 18.24
CA SER A 85 -3.76 12.58 18.80
C SER A 85 -4.41 11.50 19.66
N ILE A 86 -3.97 10.25 19.53
CA ILE A 86 -4.52 9.11 20.27
C ILE A 86 -3.84 9.03 21.66
N PRO A 87 -4.59 9.08 22.76
CA PRO A 87 -4.05 8.87 24.11
C PRO A 87 -3.39 7.50 24.26
N MET A 88 -2.29 7.44 25.03
CA MET A 88 -1.53 6.20 25.24
C MET A 88 -2.37 5.06 25.83
N GLU A 89 -3.34 5.39 26.69
CA GLU A 89 -4.26 4.44 27.32
C GLU A 89 -5.13 3.68 26.31
N ILE A 90 -5.39 4.27 25.14
CA ILE A 90 -6.15 3.65 24.05
C ILE A 90 -5.18 3.01 23.04
N LYS A 91 -4.08 3.71 22.73
CA LYS A 91 -3.09 3.27 21.74
C LYS A 91 -2.43 1.95 22.11
N VAL A 92 -1.96 1.81 23.35
CA VAL A 92 -1.20 0.62 23.79
C VAL A 92 -2.02 -0.68 23.68
N PRO A 93 -3.27 -0.75 24.18
CA PRO A 93 -4.11 -1.94 23.98
C PRO A 93 -4.33 -2.28 22.50
N ILE A 94 -4.55 -1.28 21.65
CA ILE A 94 -4.76 -1.49 20.21
C ILE A 94 -3.51 -2.07 19.57
N LEU A 95 -2.33 -1.50 19.82
CA LEU A 95 -1.07 -1.99 19.25
C LEU A 95 -0.75 -3.43 19.70
N LEU A 96 -0.99 -3.76 20.97
CA LEU A 96 -0.80 -5.11 21.50
C LEU A 96 -1.78 -6.13 20.91
N ALA A 97 -3.02 -5.71 20.64
CA ALA A 97 -4.07 -6.56 20.10
C ALA A 97 -4.20 -6.48 18.56
N PHE A 98 -3.39 -5.66 17.88
CA PHE A 98 -3.54 -5.37 16.45
C PHE A 98 -3.50 -6.65 15.59
N HIS A 99 -2.59 -7.57 15.93
CA HIS A 99 -2.47 -8.87 15.26
C HIS A 99 -3.71 -9.78 15.39
N ARG A 100 -4.64 -9.46 16.29
CA ARG A 100 -5.94 -10.13 16.43
C ARG A 100 -7.00 -9.37 15.63
N HIS A 101 -6.96 -8.04 15.68
CA HIS A 101 -7.86 -7.16 14.95
C HIS A 101 -7.78 -7.32 13.43
N ILE A 102 -6.63 -7.71 12.87
CA ILE A 102 -6.52 -8.01 11.42
C ILE A 102 -7.44 -9.15 10.96
N TYR A 103 -7.88 -10.04 11.86
CA TYR A 103 -8.80 -11.13 11.56
C TYR A 103 -10.25 -10.80 11.90
N ASP A 104 -10.49 -9.67 12.58
CA ASP A 104 -11.80 -9.23 13.00
C ASP A 104 -12.44 -8.36 11.90
N ARG A 105 -13.56 -8.84 11.35
CA ARG A 105 -14.26 -8.17 10.25
C ARG A 105 -15.02 -6.92 10.71
N ASP A 106 -15.42 -6.88 11.96
CA ASP A 106 -16.21 -5.77 12.49
C ASP A 106 -15.31 -4.70 13.12
N TRP A 107 -13.99 -4.96 13.18
CA TRP A 107 -13.04 -4.01 13.73
C TRP A 107 -12.85 -2.83 12.78
N HIS A 108 -13.06 -1.63 13.32
CA HIS A 108 -12.88 -0.38 12.61
C HIS A 108 -12.28 0.66 13.55
N PHE A 109 -11.23 1.32 13.10
CA PHE A 109 -10.55 2.33 13.87
C PHE A 109 -10.05 3.45 12.96
N THR A 110 -10.78 4.57 12.94
CA THR A 110 -10.40 5.73 12.14
C THR A 110 -9.31 6.53 12.83
N CYS A 111 -8.12 6.58 12.22
CA CYS A 111 -7.02 7.45 12.64
C CYS A 111 -6.14 7.87 11.47
N GLY A 112 -5.19 8.78 11.70
CA GLY A 112 -4.29 9.31 10.68
C GLY A 112 -4.88 10.43 9.82
N THR A 113 -4.12 10.84 8.80
CA THR A 113 -4.49 11.96 7.92
C THR A 113 -4.42 11.57 6.44
N LYS A 114 -5.23 12.25 5.61
CA LYS A 114 -5.26 12.11 4.14
C LYS A 114 -5.36 10.64 3.68
N GLU A 115 -4.40 10.14 2.91
CA GLU A 115 -4.39 8.79 2.34
C GLU A 115 -4.32 7.71 3.44
N TYR A 116 -3.67 7.99 4.57
CA TYR A 116 -3.60 7.05 5.69
C TYR A 116 -4.94 6.89 6.40
N LYS A 117 -5.72 7.97 6.48
CA LYS A 117 -7.09 7.89 6.99
C LYS A 117 -7.95 7.00 6.10
N VAL A 118 -7.84 7.15 4.78
CA VAL A 118 -8.56 6.29 3.82
C VAL A 118 -8.15 4.82 3.97
N LEU A 119 -6.85 4.55 4.19
CA LEU A 119 -6.36 3.20 4.50
C LEU A 119 -7.04 2.62 5.75
N MET A 120 -7.07 3.38 6.85
CA MET A 120 -7.68 2.94 8.10
C MET A 120 -9.20 2.73 7.97
N ASP A 121 -9.87 3.62 7.23
CA ASP A 121 -11.31 3.53 7.02
C ASP A 121 -11.70 2.32 6.14
N GLN A 122 -10.85 1.94 5.18
CA GLN A 122 -11.07 0.81 4.26
C GLN A 122 -10.30 -0.45 4.65
N PHE A 123 -9.76 -0.50 5.87
CA PHE A 123 -8.88 -1.58 6.32
C PHE A 123 -9.60 -2.94 6.32
N SER A 124 -10.77 -3.04 6.96
CA SER A 124 -11.49 -4.31 7.15
C SER A 124 -11.87 -5.06 5.85
N PRO A 125 -12.43 -4.41 4.81
CA PRO A 125 -12.74 -5.08 3.54
C PRO A 125 -11.55 -5.73 2.83
N CYS A 126 -10.34 -5.22 3.00
CA CYS A 126 -9.14 -5.72 2.32
C CYS A 126 -8.63 -7.05 2.86
N PHE A 127 -8.77 -7.31 4.17
CA PHE A 127 -8.21 -8.51 4.81
C PHE A 127 -9.17 -9.70 4.82
N CYS A 128 -10.47 -9.45 4.63
CA CYS A 128 -11.49 -10.50 4.58
C CYS A 128 -11.22 -11.55 3.49
N SER A 129 -10.67 -11.17 2.33
CA SER A 129 -10.35 -12.11 1.25
C SER A 129 -9.14 -13.01 1.56
N PHE A 130 -8.20 -12.57 2.40
CA PHE A 130 -6.98 -13.33 2.69
C PHE A 130 -7.17 -14.39 3.78
N SER A 131 -8.21 -14.26 4.61
CA SER A 131 -8.56 -15.23 5.66
C SER A 131 -9.52 -16.33 5.18
N GLY A 132 -9.92 -16.33 3.90
CA GLY A 132 -10.96 -17.19 3.32
C GLY A 132 -10.47 -18.45 2.61
N THR A 133 -9.19 -18.81 2.72
CA THR A 133 -8.61 -20.06 2.20
C THR A 133 -8.05 -20.90 3.32
#